data_AF-A0A448YYQ2-F1
#
_entry.id   AF-A0A448YYQ2-F1
#
_cell.length_a   1.000
_cell.length_b   1.000
_cell.length_c   1.000
_cell.angle_alpha   90.00
_cell.angle_beta   90.00
_cell.angle_gamma   90.00
#
_symmetry.space_group_name_H-M   'P 1'
#
loop_
_entity.id
_entity.type
_entity.pdbx_description
1 polymer ?
#
loop_
_entity_poly.entity_id
_entity_poly.type
_entity_poly.pdbx_seq_one_letter_code
_entity_poly.pdbx_strand_id
1 'polypeptide(L)'
;MGKNKSRRSNRDDTSRSDASVTSSVGGDDHRGKNTKSKRSIRINFFFHWLREKRQGILWILGCILVGGLFGFGFGTGWFLGEYGKNPSGWRIVLGGKIRSNSIYKRTIARLPTIGISENETIRSVVGVTGSILGIIPIFSATHDKSRNLDPFSFGAPPVVVRRVSSNELKSNPSHPYVYTVLREAIAREKGGYVHPDLGIMEPAPCGAARGIGMVRNLYHRCQTKCLPGIAEEKLEAKRKLLQEESEQSTEEGEESERHYRQEEVLIRVPLSYQMTRKVALDTLIPRITSEPIHKTLHELDDATLLTLLLAHERGVGQFSRWLPYIASLPQEPSCGYSQGHRPHQLDSINALRDNLGLEVDGWPGELLRASEYSERIVAQLANDYGIFVKHPKDKSPKANLRWALCQVASRAIGGSQKYGALRMVPLMDMLNHDFHAGGFVELTGKERLENGDFIDATNQETDAGAFVIRSLRHGRRKALRVGQELMVNYNVPHYSALDWMVSSGFVPPERYQNWQKLDAPLPRIRRDGPFAGIHDKGKEKKRRQESTFFAGFTSNKA
;
A
#
# COMPACT_ATOMS: atom_id res chain seq x y z
N MET A 1 33.39 -4.53 63.94
CA MET A 1 34.53 -5.45 63.67
C MET A 1 34.93 -5.24 62.21
N GLY A 2 36.18 -5.08 61.77
CA GLY A 2 37.41 -4.62 62.43
C GLY A 2 38.23 -3.81 61.38
N LYS A 3 38.65 -2.59 61.71
CA LYS A 3 40.05 -2.18 61.99
C LYS A 3 41.04 -2.13 60.81
N ASN A 4 41.48 -0.89 60.52
CA ASN A 4 42.85 -0.47 60.18
C ASN A 4 43.39 -0.79 58.76
N LYS A 5 44.32 -0.01 58.18
CA LYS A 5 45.23 1.03 58.74
C LYS A 5 45.67 2.03 57.64
N SER A 6 46.00 3.27 58.01
CA SER A 6 46.68 4.24 57.14
C SER A 6 48.20 4.24 57.34
N ARG A 7 48.97 4.82 56.39
CA ARG A 7 50.08 5.79 56.66
C ARG A 7 50.86 6.25 55.41
N ARG A 8 51.09 7.57 55.35
CA ARG A 8 52.35 8.31 54.99
C ARG A 8 53.06 8.09 53.63
N SER A 9 53.92 8.99 53.14
CA SER A 9 54.04 10.48 53.22
C SER A 9 55.31 10.96 52.47
N ASN A 10 55.18 12.07 51.72
CA ASN A 10 56.19 13.11 51.44
C ASN A 10 57.58 12.79 50.83
N ARG A 11 58.10 13.83 50.14
CA ARG A 11 59.52 14.12 49.77
C ARG A 11 60.09 13.35 48.55
N ASP A 12 61.01 13.92 47.76
CA ASP A 12 61.74 15.22 47.86
C ASP A 12 61.95 15.88 46.48
N ASP A 13 62.37 17.15 46.47
CA ASP A 13 62.76 17.94 45.30
C ASP A 13 64.01 17.42 44.58
N THR A 14 64.20 17.80 43.30
CA THR A 14 65.54 18.24 42.86
C THR A 14 65.49 19.21 41.68
N SER A 15 66.06 20.39 41.89
CA SER A 15 66.27 21.46 40.91
C SER A 15 67.63 21.36 40.22
N ARG A 16 67.71 21.89 38.99
CA ARG A 16 68.86 22.58 38.34
C ARG A 16 68.63 22.64 36.81
N SER A 17 69.07 23.63 36.03
CA SER A 17 69.46 25.05 36.18
C SER A 17 70.11 25.46 34.85
N ASP A 18 69.55 26.47 34.19
CA ASP A 18 70.19 27.57 33.44
C ASP A 18 71.52 27.40 32.66
N ALA A 19 71.47 27.81 31.37
CA ALA A 19 72.40 28.71 30.64
C ALA A 19 72.16 28.54 29.11
N SER A 20 71.74 29.52 28.30
CA SER A 20 72.44 30.76 27.86
C SER A 20 73.75 30.46 27.08
N VAL A 21 74.10 31.06 25.91
CA VAL A 21 73.60 32.29 25.26
C VAL A 21 74.16 32.42 23.82
N THR A 22 73.44 33.07 22.87
CA THR A 22 73.91 33.69 21.57
C THR A 22 74.67 32.86 20.50
N SER A 23 74.72 33.17 19.19
CA SER A 23 74.12 34.26 18.35
C SER A 23 74.14 33.94 16.83
N SER A 24 73.16 34.50 16.11
CA SER A 24 73.23 35.13 14.77
C SER A 24 73.61 34.34 13.49
N VAL A 25 72.72 34.46 12.48
CA VAL A 25 72.93 34.96 11.08
C VAL A 25 72.11 34.15 10.04
N GLY A 26 71.18 34.84 9.36
CA GLY A 26 70.86 34.65 7.94
C GLY A 26 69.93 33.52 7.51
N GLY A 27 68.78 33.86 6.91
CA GLY A 27 67.94 32.91 6.16
C GLY A 27 66.48 33.37 6.01
N ASP A 28 66.14 33.93 4.85
CA ASP A 28 64.75 34.25 4.47
C ASP A 28 63.89 32.98 4.32
N ASP A 29 62.64 33.01 4.77
CA ASP A 29 61.49 32.84 3.84
C ASP A 29 60.14 33.23 4.47
N HIS A 30 59.39 34.11 3.81
CA HIS A 30 58.07 34.58 4.26
C HIS A 30 56.95 33.88 3.48
N ARG A 31 56.17 32.99 4.11
CA ARG A 31 54.93 32.47 3.47
C ARG A 31 53.82 32.03 4.43
N GLY A 32 52.60 32.54 4.22
CA GLY A 32 51.42 31.67 4.32
C GLY A 32 50.22 32.02 5.23
N LYS A 33 50.14 33.17 5.92
CA LYS A 33 48.92 33.54 6.68
C LYS A 33 48.03 34.56 5.94
N ASN A 34 47.23 34.13 4.95
CA ASN A 34 46.12 34.95 4.45
C ASN A 34 45.04 34.20 3.63
N THR A 35 43.98 33.69 4.28
CA THR A 35 42.83 33.05 3.61
C THR A 35 41.47 33.71 3.87
N LYS A 36 41.36 34.65 4.82
CA LYS A 36 40.07 35.31 5.16
C LYS A 36 39.69 36.49 4.25
N SER A 37 40.62 37.04 3.45
CA SER A 37 40.36 38.22 2.60
C SER A 37 39.52 37.93 1.33
N LYS A 38 39.70 36.76 0.69
CA LYS A 38 39.12 36.46 -0.64
C LYS A 38 37.58 36.36 -0.69
N ARG A 39 36.88 36.28 0.46
CA ARG A 39 35.40 36.22 0.50
C ARG A 39 34.73 37.61 0.45
N SER A 40 35.43 38.66 0.90
CA SER A 40 34.92 40.05 0.89
C SER A 40 34.89 40.64 -0.52
N ILE A 41 35.96 40.45 -1.28
CA ILE A 41 36.15 41.05 -2.62
C ILE A 41 35.04 40.64 -3.61
N ARG A 42 34.55 39.39 -3.55
CA ARG A 42 33.49 38.92 -4.46
C ARG A 42 32.13 39.58 -4.22
N ILE A 43 31.82 40.00 -3.00
CA ILE A 43 30.53 40.63 -2.68
C ILE A 43 30.49 42.06 -3.24
N ASN A 44 31.56 42.84 -3.05
CA ASN A 44 31.65 44.20 -3.59
C ASN A 44 31.64 44.23 -5.12
N PHE A 45 32.27 43.26 -5.79
CA PHE A 45 32.21 43.14 -7.25
C PHE A 45 30.77 42.91 -7.76
N PHE A 46 29.99 42.06 -7.10
CA PHE A 46 28.61 41.78 -7.48
C PHE A 46 27.70 43.02 -7.33
N PHE A 47 27.83 43.77 -6.22
CA PHE A 47 27.07 45.02 -6.04
C PHE A 47 27.49 46.12 -7.03
N HIS A 48 28.77 46.22 -7.39
CA HIS A 48 29.22 47.15 -8.42
C HIS A 48 28.60 46.81 -9.79
N TRP A 49 28.68 45.53 -10.19
CA TRP A 49 28.07 45.03 -11.43
C TRP A 49 26.55 45.28 -11.48
N LEU A 50 25.84 45.04 -10.38
CA LEU A 50 24.40 45.30 -10.30
C LEU A 50 24.05 46.80 -10.45
N ARG A 51 24.89 47.69 -9.90
CA ARG A 51 24.74 49.15 -10.01
C ARG A 51 25.03 49.65 -11.42
N GLU A 52 26.05 49.10 -12.06
CA GLU A 52 26.46 49.43 -13.43
C GLU A 52 25.45 48.92 -14.49
N LYS A 53 24.87 47.73 -14.29
CA LYS A 53 23.86 47.15 -15.20
C LYS A 53 22.41 47.45 -14.81
N ARG A 54 22.17 48.41 -13.91
CA ARG A 54 20.83 48.78 -13.39
C ARG A 54 19.82 49.10 -14.48
N GLN A 55 20.23 49.78 -15.56
CA GLN A 55 19.35 50.07 -16.70
C GLN A 55 18.90 48.79 -17.43
N GLY A 56 19.82 47.85 -17.69
CA GLY A 56 19.48 46.58 -18.34
C GLY A 56 18.56 45.70 -17.49
N ILE A 57 18.77 45.66 -16.17
CA ILE A 57 17.89 44.93 -15.24
C ILE A 57 16.49 45.57 -15.20
N LEU A 58 16.40 46.90 -15.13
CA LEU A 58 15.12 47.61 -15.18
C LEU A 58 14.40 47.42 -16.52
N TRP A 59 15.13 47.36 -17.64
CA TRP A 59 14.55 47.09 -18.96
C TRP A 59 13.98 45.66 -19.04
N ILE A 60 14.72 44.65 -18.58
CA ILE A 60 14.25 43.26 -18.51
C ILE A 60 13.01 43.14 -17.61
N LEU A 61 13.01 43.77 -16.43
CA LEU A 61 11.85 43.78 -15.54
C LEU A 61 10.66 44.50 -16.18
N GLY A 62 10.89 45.61 -16.89
CA GLY A 62 9.87 46.31 -17.67
C GLY A 62 9.25 45.43 -18.76
N CYS A 63 10.07 44.74 -19.55
CA CYS A 63 9.59 43.80 -20.57
C CYS A 63 8.80 42.63 -19.97
N ILE A 64 9.21 42.10 -18.81
CA ILE A 64 8.47 41.05 -18.10
C ILE A 64 7.11 41.57 -17.61
N LEU A 65 7.06 42.78 -17.05
CA LEU A 65 5.84 43.36 -16.49
C LEU A 65 4.85 43.73 -17.62
N VAL A 66 5.32 44.38 -18.67
CA VAL A 66 4.54 44.70 -19.88
C VAL A 66 4.06 43.43 -20.58
N GLY A 67 4.93 42.44 -20.80
CA GLY A 67 4.56 41.15 -21.38
C GLY A 67 3.57 40.38 -20.51
N GLY A 68 3.67 40.48 -19.19
CA GLY A 68 2.70 39.93 -18.24
C GLY A 68 1.32 40.58 -18.35
N LEU A 69 1.26 41.91 -18.44
CA LEU A 69 0.02 42.66 -18.63
C LEU A 69 -0.65 42.35 -19.97
N PHE A 70 0.10 42.31 -21.07
CA PHE A 70 -0.42 41.88 -22.38
C PHE A 70 -0.90 40.43 -22.35
N GLY A 71 -0.09 39.51 -21.81
CA GLY A 71 -0.46 38.10 -21.68
C GLY A 71 -1.72 37.88 -20.82
N PHE A 72 -1.89 38.67 -19.76
CA PHE A 72 -3.11 38.65 -18.93
C PHE A 72 -4.33 39.21 -19.68
N GLY A 73 -4.19 40.37 -20.34
CA GLY A 73 -5.32 41.00 -21.06
C GLY A 73 -5.80 40.20 -22.27
N PHE A 74 -4.90 39.55 -23.03
CA PHE A 74 -5.27 38.59 -24.07
C PHE A 74 -5.78 37.26 -23.49
N GLY A 75 -5.16 36.75 -22.43
CA GLY A 75 -5.55 35.49 -21.77
C GLY A 75 -6.95 35.54 -21.16
N THR A 76 -7.28 36.63 -20.48
CA THR A 76 -8.63 36.90 -19.92
C THR A 76 -9.64 37.37 -20.96
N GLY A 77 -9.19 37.82 -22.13
CA GLY A 77 -10.05 38.30 -23.22
C GLY A 77 -10.50 39.75 -23.05
N TRP A 78 -9.92 40.47 -22.08
CA TRP A 78 -10.17 41.90 -21.83
C TRP A 78 -9.88 42.73 -23.09
N PHE A 79 -8.70 42.57 -23.70
CA PHE A 79 -8.35 43.31 -24.92
C PHE A 79 -9.13 42.89 -26.18
N LEU A 80 -9.92 41.82 -26.12
CA LEU A 80 -10.73 41.32 -27.24
C LEU A 80 -12.23 41.58 -27.07
N GLY A 81 -12.67 42.22 -25.96
CA GLY A 81 -14.10 42.36 -25.65
C GLY A 81 -14.81 41.02 -25.42
N GLU A 82 -14.04 39.99 -25.06
CA GLU A 82 -14.50 38.62 -24.78
C GLU A 82 -14.57 38.31 -23.28
N TYR A 83 -14.37 39.31 -22.41
CA TYR A 83 -14.44 39.12 -20.97
C TYR A 83 -15.86 38.68 -20.55
N GLY A 84 -15.96 37.55 -19.85
CA GLY A 84 -17.24 36.91 -19.51
C GLY A 84 -17.86 36.00 -20.59
N LYS A 85 -17.27 35.90 -21.79
CA LYS A 85 -17.68 34.92 -22.81
C LYS A 85 -16.88 33.62 -22.67
N ASN A 86 -17.45 32.50 -23.13
CA ASN A 86 -16.74 31.22 -23.16
C ASN A 86 -15.42 31.36 -23.96
N PRO A 87 -14.26 30.99 -23.38
CA PRO A 87 -12.97 31.22 -24.02
C PRO A 87 -12.81 30.39 -25.28
N SER A 88 -12.40 31.04 -26.37
CA SER A 88 -12.11 30.36 -27.64
C SER A 88 -11.04 29.28 -27.48
N GLY A 89 -11.12 28.22 -28.29
CA GLY A 89 -10.31 27.00 -28.10
C GLY A 89 -8.79 27.24 -28.04
N TRP A 90 -8.28 28.22 -28.80
CA TRP A 90 -6.86 28.60 -28.76
C TRP A 90 -6.46 29.25 -27.42
N ARG A 91 -7.35 30.00 -26.76
CA ARG A 91 -7.12 30.58 -25.42
C ARG A 91 -7.07 29.48 -24.36
N ILE A 92 -7.90 28.44 -24.48
CA ILE A 92 -7.84 27.25 -23.61
C ILE A 92 -6.51 26.52 -23.78
N VAL A 93 -6.05 26.30 -25.03
CA VAL A 93 -4.76 25.68 -25.33
C VAL A 93 -3.58 26.53 -24.83
N LEU A 94 -3.63 27.85 -25.03
CA LEU A 94 -2.60 28.79 -24.56
C LEU A 94 -2.53 28.82 -23.02
N GLY A 95 -3.68 28.93 -22.34
CA GLY A 95 -3.76 28.82 -20.88
C GLY A 95 -3.34 27.44 -20.35
N GLY A 96 -3.56 26.37 -21.12
CA GLY A 96 -3.00 25.05 -20.87
C GLY A 96 -1.46 25.05 -20.93
N LYS A 97 -0.88 25.59 -22.00
CA LYS A 97 0.58 25.73 -22.18
C LYS A 97 1.22 26.58 -21.07
N ILE A 98 0.63 27.72 -20.72
CA ILE A 98 1.12 28.59 -19.63
C ILE A 98 1.09 27.85 -18.28
N ARG A 99 -0.03 27.20 -17.91
CA ARG A 99 -0.15 26.39 -16.68
C ARG A 99 0.74 25.14 -16.67
N SER A 100 1.19 24.67 -17.84
CA SER A 100 2.13 23.55 -17.96
C SER A 100 3.58 23.94 -17.63
N ASN A 101 3.94 25.22 -17.73
CA ASN A 101 5.28 25.73 -17.49
C ASN A 101 5.70 25.52 -16.02
N SER A 102 6.92 25.01 -15.82
CA SER A 102 7.47 24.69 -14.50
C SER A 102 7.59 25.92 -13.59
N ILE A 103 7.83 27.11 -14.16
CA ILE A 103 7.93 28.37 -13.41
C ILE A 103 6.56 28.75 -12.83
N TYR A 104 5.51 28.74 -13.67
CA TYR A 104 4.13 29.07 -13.26
C TYR A 104 3.63 28.17 -12.12
N LYS A 105 3.92 26.86 -12.20
CA LYS A 105 3.62 25.88 -11.14
C LYS A 105 4.38 26.15 -9.84
N ARG A 106 5.53 26.82 -9.89
CA ARG A 106 6.36 27.08 -8.70
C ARG A 106 5.96 28.37 -7.99
N THR A 107 5.49 29.37 -8.72
CA THR A 107 5.10 30.68 -8.17
C THR A 107 3.62 30.81 -7.82
N ILE A 108 2.69 30.37 -8.68
CA ILE A 108 1.25 30.65 -8.50
C ILE A 108 0.50 29.53 -7.78
N ALA A 109 0.91 28.26 -7.94
CA ALA A 109 0.22 27.12 -7.30
C ALA A 109 0.44 27.00 -5.76
N ARG A 110 1.00 28.04 -5.12
CA ARG A 110 1.16 28.15 -3.65
C ARG A 110 0.21 29.16 -3.00
N LEU A 111 -0.61 29.88 -3.77
CA LEU A 111 -1.65 30.74 -3.21
C LEU A 111 -2.86 29.88 -2.78
N PRO A 112 -3.34 29.98 -1.53
CA PRO A 112 -4.49 29.22 -1.08
C PRO A 112 -5.76 29.74 -1.75
N THR A 113 -6.43 28.89 -2.53
CA THR A 113 -7.65 29.25 -3.25
C THR A 113 -8.86 29.24 -2.31
N ILE A 114 -9.44 30.42 -2.07
CA ILE A 114 -10.75 30.56 -1.42
C ILE A 114 -11.81 30.01 -2.39
N GLY A 115 -12.58 29.02 -1.95
CA GLY A 115 -13.57 28.34 -2.79
C GLY A 115 -14.93 29.03 -2.79
N ILE A 116 -15.39 29.46 -3.95
CA ILE A 116 -16.82 29.71 -4.22
C ILE A 116 -17.35 28.50 -5.01
N SER A 117 -18.52 28.02 -4.60
CA SER A 117 -19.21 26.85 -5.14
C SER A 117 -20.22 27.25 -6.20
N GLU A 118 -20.35 26.48 -7.28
CA GLU A 118 -21.58 26.46 -8.08
C GLU A 118 -21.80 25.14 -8.84
N ASN A 119 -23.05 24.87 -9.18
CA ASN A 119 -23.63 23.57 -9.56
C ASN A 119 -23.93 23.46 -11.07
N GLU A 120 -23.97 22.23 -11.59
CA GLU A 120 -24.88 21.71 -12.65
C GLU A 120 -24.94 22.43 -14.04
N THR A 121 -25.40 21.88 -15.18
CA THR A 121 -25.96 20.57 -15.57
C THR A 121 -25.83 20.32 -17.11
N ILE A 122 -26.13 19.08 -17.57
CA ILE A 122 -26.86 18.72 -18.82
C ILE A 122 -26.15 18.68 -20.22
N ARG A 123 -26.18 17.46 -20.83
CA ARG A 123 -26.45 17.03 -22.26
C ARG A 123 -25.70 17.69 -23.45
N SER A 124 -25.51 17.09 -24.65
CA SER A 124 -25.55 15.70 -25.21
C SER A 124 -25.14 15.74 -26.71
N VAL A 125 -25.19 14.59 -27.43
CA VAL A 125 -25.42 14.41 -28.90
C VAL A 125 -24.23 14.32 -29.90
N VAL A 126 -24.02 13.07 -30.39
CA VAL A 126 -23.87 12.56 -31.79
C VAL A 126 -22.64 12.89 -32.70
N GLY A 127 -22.19 11.83 -33.42
CA GLY A 127 -21.30 11.82 -34.61
C GLY A 127 -20.11 10.84 -34.45
N VAL A 128 -19.94 9.67 -35.09
CA VAL A 128 -20.19 9.19 -36.49
C VAL A 128 -19.32 9.96 -37.50
N THR A 129 -18.44 9.40 -38.35
CA THR A 129 -17.99 8.00 -38.68
C THR A 129 -16.54 7.77 -38.15
N GLY A 130 -15.62 6.88 -38.63
CA GLY A 130 -15.60 5.85 -39.70
C GLY A 130 -14.18 5.24 -39.94
N SER A 131 -14.09 4.11 -40.68
CA SER A 131 -12.89 3.43 -41.27
C SER A 131 -11.73 3.00 -40.33
N ILE A 132 -11.28 1.75 -40.20
CA ILE A 132 -11.09 0.54 -41.06
C ILE A 132 -9.80 0.56 -41.91
N LEU A 133 -9.02 -0.54 -41.77
CA LEU A 133 -7.72 -0.91 -42.38
C LEU A 133 -6.49 -0.09 -41.92
N GLY A 134 -5.35 -0.69 -41.54
CA GLY A 134 -4.97 -2.10 -41.43
C GLY A 134 -3.68 -2.43 -42.17
N ILE A 135 -2.52 -2.31 -41.53
CA ILE A 135 -1.21 -2.73 -42.09
C ILE A 135 -0.37 -3.42 -40.99
N ILE A 136 0.09 -4.64 -41.30
CA ILE A 136 1.03 -5.44 -40.51
C ILE A 136 2.46 -5.11 -40.96
N PRO A 137 3.41 -4.82 -40.05
CA PRO A 137 4.83 -4.89 -40.37
C PRO A 137 5.38 -6.29 -40.06
N ILE A 138 5.93 -6.94 -41.08
CA ILE A 138 6.62 -8.22 -41.02
C ILE A 138 8.00 -8.04 -40.37
N PHE A 139 8.41 -8.99 -39.52
CA PHE A 139 9.78 -9.06 -38.99
C PHE A 139 10.79 -9.28 -40.12
N SER A 140 11.86 -8.49 -40.15
CA SER A 140 13.07 -8.82 -40.89
C SER A 140 14.28 -8.65 -39.98
N ALA A 141 14.92 -9.77 -39.66
CA ALA A 141 16.16 -9.79 -38.89
C ALA A 141 17.35 -9.56 -39.84
N THR A 142 18.25 -8.64 -39.49
CA THR A 142 19.51 -8.45 -40.21
C THR A 142 20.71 -8.74 -39.32
N HIS A 143 21.76 -9.28 -39.96
CA HIS A 143 22.93 -9.86 -39.33
C HIS A 143 23.71 -8.88 -38.44
N ASP A 144 24.12 -9.41 -37.28
CA ASP A 144 25.10 -8.79 -36.40
C ASP A 144 26.50 -8.79 -37.05
N LYS A 145 27.28 -7.74 -36.79
CA LYS A 145 28.67 -7.60 -37.24
C LYS A 145 29.53 -7.09 -36.09
N SER A 146 30.41 -7.98 -35.63
CA SER A 146 31.36 -7.80 -34.54
C SER A 146 31.99 -6.41 -34.44
N ARG A 147 31.89 -5.80 -33.25
CA ARG A 147 32.83 -4.78 -32.79
C ARG A 147 33.40 -5.18 -31.44
N ASN A 148 34.72 -5.26 -31.37
CA ASN A 148 35.44 -5.36 -30.10
C ASN A 148 35.11 -4.14 -29.24
N LEU A 149 34.70 -4.39 -27.99
CA LEU A 149 34.52 -3.38 -26.96
C LEU A 149 35.10 -3.91 -25.65
N ASP A 150 35.78 -3.02 -24.92
CA ASP A 150 36.57 -3.36 -23.75
C ASP A 150 35.72 -3.96 -22.62
N PRO A 151 36.24 -4.99 -21.91
CA PRO A 151 35.66 -5.39 -20.63
C PRO A 151 35.95 -4.31 -19.58
N PHE A 152 35.05 -4.17 -18.60
CA PHE A 152 35.14 -3.25 -17.45
C PHE A 152 34.80 -1.77 -17.69
N SER A 153 33.63 -1.49 -18.25
CA SER A 153 32.87 -0.30 -17.86
C SER A 153 31.38 -0.61 -17.67
N PHE A 154 31.01 -1.02 -16.45
CA PHE A 154 29.60 -1.17 -16.04
C PHE A 154 28.99 0.21 -15.74
N GLY A 155 28.88 1.04 -16.78
CA GLY A 155 27.94 2.16 -16.78
C GLY A 155 26.52 1.59 -16.71
N ALA A 156 25.88 1.66 -15.54
CA ALA A 156 24.50 1.24 -15.39
C ALA A 156 23.63 1.99 -16.43
N PRO A 157 22.83 1.28 -17.26
CA PRO A 157 22.09 1.93 -18.32
C PRO A 157 21.17 3.01 -17.74
N PRO A 158 21.02 4.17 -18.41
CA PRO A 158 20.20 5.25 -17.91
C PRO A 158 18.79 4.72 -17.66
N VAL A 159 18.29 4.86 -16.42
CA VAL A 159 16.96 4.39 -16.05
C VAL A 159 15.93 5.23 -16.81
N VAL A 160 15.47 4.72 -17.94
CA VAL A 160 14.41 5.34 -18.75
C VAL A 160 13.11 5.21 -17.96
N VAL A 161 12.79 6.25 -17.20
CA VAL A 161 11.52 6.37 -16.48
C VAL A 161 10.41 6.60 -17.52
N ARG A 162 9.91 5.50 -18.11
CA ARG A 162 8.72 5.50 -18.95
C ARG A 162 7.58 6.17 -18.18
N ARG A 163 6.97 7.20 -18.77
CA ARG A 163 5.72 7.76 -18.24
C ARG A 163 4.62 6.72 -18.41
N VAL A 164 4.32 6.00 -17.32
CA VAL A 164 3.15 5.12 -17.22
C VAL A 164 1.90 5.97 -17.42
N SER A 165 0.96 5.50 -18.24
CA SER A 165 -0.26 6.28 -18.49
C SER A 165 -1.19 6.23 -17.27
N SER A 166 -2.00 7.28 -17.08
CA SER A 166 -2.99 7.29 -15.99
C SER A 166 -4.10 6.24 -16.17
N ASN A 167 -4.29 5.71 -17.38
CA ASN A 167 -5.22 4.62 -17.64
C ASN A 167 -4.61 3.26 -17.27
N GLU A 168 -3.34 3.03 -17.61
CA GLU A 168 -2.55 1.84 -17.24
C GLU A 168 -2.45 1.69 -15.71
N LEU A 169 -2.25 2.79 -14.98
CA LEU A 169 -2.30 2.81 -13.51
C LEU A 169 -3.70 2.50 -12.93
N LYS A 170 -4.78 2.85 -13.63
CA LYS A 170 -6.15 2.55 -13.19
C LYS A 170 -6.51 1.08 -13.43
N SER A 171 -6.06 0.51 -14.55
CA SER A 171 -6.36 -0.88 -14.92
C SER A 171 -5.49 -1.90 -14.20
N ASN A 172 -4.28 -1.53 -13.75
CA ASN A 172 -3.37 -2.43 -13.07
C ASN A 172 -3.22 -2.09 -11.56
N PRO A 173 -4.02 -2.71 -10.65
CA PRO A 173 -3.88 -2.52 -9.21
C PRO A 173 -2.62 -3.17 -8.61
N SER A 174 -1.92 -4.02 -9.38
CA SER A 174 -0.61 -4.59 -9.02
C SER A 174 0.57 -3.66 -9.41
N HIS A 175 0.32 -2.56 -10.11
CA HIS A 175 1.40 -1.75 -10.67
C HIS A 175 2.34 -1.19 -9.57
N PRO A 176 3.68 -1.31 -9.69
CA PRO A 176 4.63 -0.94 -8.61
C PRO A 176 4.50 0.50 -8.08
N TYR A 177 4.01 1.43 -8.90
CA TYR A 177 3.71 2.80 -8.47
C TYR A 177 2.56 2.87 -7.46
N VAL A 178 1.49 2.07 -7.63
CA VAL A 178 0.35 2.01 -6.71
C VAL A 178 0.82 1.54 -5.33
N TYR A 179 1.60 0.46 -5.30
CA TYR A 179 2.30 0.02 -4.09
C TYR A 179 3.17 1.11 -3.47
N THR A 180 3.99 1.80 -4.28
CA THR A 180 4.89 2.86 -3.79
C THR A 180 4.12 3.99 -3.12
N VAL A 181 2.97 4.39 -3.67
CA VAL A 181 2.10 5.44 -3.10
C VAL A 181 1.39 4.94 -1.84
N LEU A 182 0.91 3.69 -1.78
CA LEU A 182 0.34 3.11 -0.57
C LEU A 182 1.37 2.99 0.56
N ARG A 183 2.57 2.49 0.24
CA ARG A 183 3.69 2.40 1.16
C ARG A 183 4.04 3.76 1.77
N GLU A 184 4.13 4.79 0.93
CA GLU A 184 4.39 6.17 1.33
C GLU A 184 3.26 6.75 2.18
N ALA A 185 1.99 6.42 1.88
CA ALA A 185 0.85 6.85 2.68
C ALA A 185 0.89 6.25 4.10
N ILE A 186 1.21 4.95 4.23
CA ILE A 186 1.39 4.29 5.53
C ILE A 186 2.61 4.87 6.27
N ALA A 187 3.75 5.04 5.63
CA ALA A 187 4.98 5.54 6.26
C ALA A 187 4.91 7.01 6.75
N ARG A 188 3.93 7.78 6.27
CA ARG A 188 3.66 9.16 6.75
C ARG A 188 2.75 9.22 7.98
N GLU A 189 2.07 8.14 8.30
CA GLU A 189 1.23 8.06 9.48
C GLU A 189 2.10 7.91 10.74
N LYS A 190 1.68 8.51 11.86
CA LYS A 190 2.46 8.43 13.10
C LYS A 190 2.58 6.97 13.53
N GLY A 191 3.81 6.45 13.56
CA GLY A 191 4.10 5.05 13.87
C GLY A 191 3.76 4.08 12.73
N GLY A 192 3.57 4.55 11.50
CA GLY A 192 3.51 3.67 10.32
C GLY A 192 4.90 3.33 9.81
N TYR A 193 5.10 2.08 9.39
CA TYR A 193 6.38 1.61 8.85
C TYR A 193 6.14 0.54 7.77
N VAL A 194 6.92 0.60 6.69
CA VAL A 194 6.99 -0.47 5.70
C VAL A 194 8.45 -0.58 5.24
N HIS A 195 9.01 -1.78 5.31
CA HIS A 195 10.41 -2.03 4.95
C HIS A 195 10.68 -1.62 3.49
N PRO A 196 11.72 -0.80 3.20
CA PRO A 196 11.85 -0.09 1.94
C PRO A 196 12.13 -0.98 0.72
N ASP A 197 12.66 -2.18 0.93
CA ASP A 197 12.92 -3.19 -0.11
C ASP A 197 11.74 -4.13 -0.39
N LEU A 198 10.64 -4.05 0.38
CA LEU A 198 9.42 -4.77 0.02
C LEU A 198 8.77 -4.16 -1.22
N GLY A 199 8.10 -4.99 -2.02
CA GLY A 199 7.33 -4.58 -3.19
C GLY A 199 6.38 -5.66 -3.66
N ILE A 200 5.53 -5.32 -4.63
CA ILE A 200 4.65 -6.28 -5.29
C ILE A 200 5.49 -7.28 -6.11
N MET A 201 5.14 -8.55 -5.97
CA MET A 201 5.59 -9.66 -6.81
C MET A 201 4.42 -10.09 -7.68
N GLU A 202 4.61 -10.14 -8.99
CA GLU A 202 3.60 -10.53 -9.99
C GLU A 202 4.30 -11.33 -11.11
N PRO A 203 3.99 -12.63 -11.29
CA PRO A 203 3.18 -13.47 -10.42
C PRO A 203 3.80 -13.64 -9.01
N ALA A 204 3.00 -14.06 -8.04
CA ALA A 204 3.47 -14.38 -6.70
C ALA A 204 4.20 -15.74 -6.68
N PRO A 205 5.33 -15.89 -5.95
CA PRO A 205 5.97 -17.19 -5.73
C PRO A 205 5.06 -18.28 -5.18
N CYS A 206 4.02 -17.95 -4.40
CA CYS A 206 3.02 -18.91 -3.92
C CYS A 206 1.99 -19.37 -4.97
N GLY A 207 2.06 -18.88 -6.22
CA GLY A 207 1.11 -19.19 -7.29
C GLY A 207 -0.11 -18.27 -7.37
N ALA A 208 -0.28 -17.36 -6.41
CA ALA A 208 -1.29 -16.30 -6.52
C ALA A 208 -0.94 -15.29 -7.63
N ALA A 209 -1.95 -14.55 -8.13
CA ALA A 209 -1.74 -13.52 -9.15
C ALA A 209 -0.73 -12.45 -8.72
N ARG A 210 -0.71 -12.09 -7.42
CA ARG A 210 0.23 -11.13 -6.84
C ARG A 210 0.44 -11.40 -5.35
N GLY A 211 1.57 -10.94 -4.83
CA GLY A 211 1.88 -10.92 -3.39
C GLY A 211 2.82 -9.77 -3.05
N ILE A 212 3.20 -9.63 -1.78
CA ILE A 212 4.27 -8.72 -1.35
C ILE A 212 5.50 -9.56 -0.97
N GLY A 213 6.68 -9.13 -1.39
CA GLY A 213 7.92 -9.80 -1.03
C GLY A 213 9.12 -8.89 -1.15
N MET A 214 10.29 -9.45 -0.88
CA MET A 214 11.56 -8.72 -0.93
C MET A 214 11.98 -8.56 -2.41
N VAL A 215 11.71 -7.41 -3.01
CA VAL A 215 11.99 -7.15 -4.44
C VAL A 215 13.38 -6.56 -4.68
N ARG A 216 14.05 -6.11 -3.61
CA ARG A 216 15.36 -5.44 -3.64
C ARG A 216 16.20 -5.89 -2.45
N ASN A 217 17.48 -5.59 -2.49
CA ASN A 217 18.38 -5.74 -1.33
C ASN A 217 19.15 -4.43 -1.09
N LEU A 218 18.54 -3.28 -1.37
CA LEU A 218 19.21 -1.99 -1.20
C LEU A 218 19.50 -1.74 0.28
N TYR A 219 18.59 -2.13 1.17
CA TYR A 219 18.74 -1.96 2.61
C TYR A 219 19.81 -2.89 3.20
N HIS A 220 19.84 -4.18 2.85
CA HIS A 220 20.92 -5.07 3.30
C HIS A 220 22.28 -4.66 2.70
N ARG A 221 22.33 -4.19 1.43
CA ARG A 221 23.55 -3.60 0.86
C ARG A 221 23.92 -2.26 1.51
N CYS A 222 22.94 -1.52 2.02
CA CYS A 222 23.14 -0.30 2.78
C CYS A 222 23.74 -0.63 4.15
N GLN A 223 23.12 -1.53 4.91
CA GLN A 223 23.62 -2.00 6.21
C GLN A 223 25.03 -2.60 6.14
N THR A 224 25.41 -3.28 5.05
CA THR A 224 26.75 -3.86 4.91
C THR A 224 27.79 -2.97 4.21
N LYS A 225 27.39 -1.89 3.50
CA LYS A 225 28.30 -1.11 2.63
C LYS A 225 28.02 0.39 2.53
N CYS A 226 27.00 0.92 3.18
CA CYS A 226 26.65 2.34 3.12
C CYS A 226 26.51 2.92 4.52
N LEU A 227 27.31 3.94 4.76
CA LEU A 227 27.15 4.84 5.88
C LEU A 227 25.83 5.63 5.72
N PRO A 228 24.95 5.69 6.73
CA PRO A 228 23.82 6.61 6.72
C PRO A 228 24.29 8.07 6.72
N GLY A 229 23.43 8.98 6.27
CA GLY A 229 23.69 10.44 6.30
C GLY A 229 23.66 11.18 4.96
N ILE A 230 23.81 12.50 5.03
CA ILE A 230 24.05 13.40 3.88
C ILE A 230 25.45 13.15 3.26
N ALA A 231 25.74 13.75 2.12
CA ALA A 231 26.99 13.49 1.39
C ALA A 231 28.25 13.83 2.21
N GLU A 232 28.18 14.84 3.08
CA GLU A 232 29.30 15.23 3.97
C GLU A 232 29.45 14.23 5.13
N GLU A 233 28.37 13.88 5.83
CA GLU A 233 28.34 12.83 6.87
C GLU A 233 28.86 11.48 6.34
N LYS A 234 28.49 11.09 5.12
CA LYS A 234 29.01 9.88 4.45
C LYS A 234 30.51 9.93 4.18
N LEU A 235 31.05 11.10 3.87
CA LEU A 235 32.46 11.28 3.57
C LEU A 235 33.27 11.32 4.87
N GLU A 236 32.72 11.91 5.92
CA GLU A 236 33.29 11.92 7.27
C GLU A 236 33.26 10.53 7.90
N ALA A 237 32.12 9.83 7.89
CA ALA A 237 32.04 8.46 8.40
C ALA A 237 32.88 7.47 7.57
N LYS A 238 33.15 7.75 6.28
CA LYS A 238 34.09 6.94 5.48
C LYS A 238 35.54 7.19 5.87
N ARG A 239 35.88 8.40 6.30
CA ARG A 239 37.20 8.69 6.88
C ARG A 239 37.35 8.02 8.24
N LYS A 240 36.31 8.05 9.08
CA LYS A 240 36.27 7.34 10.35
C LYS A 240 36.45 5.83 10.17
N LEU A 241 35.66 5.17 9.31
CA LEU A 241 35.85 3.75 9.02
C LEU A 241 37.26 3.41 8.49
N LEU A 242 37.86 4.24 7.64
CA LEU A 242 39.24 4.00 7.16
C LEU A 242 40.32 4.23 8.25
N GLN A 243 40.01 5.07 9.23
CA GLN A 243 40.87 5.32 10.38
C GLN A 243 40.70 4.20 11.43
N GLU A 244 39.46 3.81 11.72
CA GLU A 244 39.08 2.66 12.54
C GLU A 244 39.64 1.35 11.93
N GLU A 245 39.55 1.10 10.61
CA GLU A 245 40.22 -0.05 9.95
C GLU A 245 41.76 -0.04 10.11
N SER A 246 42.37 1.12 10.37
CA SER A 246 43.81 1.24 10.63
C SER A 246 44.20 1.13 12.12
N GLU A 247 43.27 1.41 13.02
CA GLU A 247 43.46 1.42 14.48
C GLU A 247 42.91 0.13 15.14
N GLN A 248 41.86 -0.47 14.58
CA GLN A 248 41.07 -1.57 15.13
C GLN A 248 41.57 -2.96 14.71
N SER A 249 42.89 -3.13 14.77
CA SER A 249 43.51 -4.47 14.75
C SER A 249 43.57 -5.13 16.13
N THR A 250 43.04 -4.47 17.20
CA THR A 250 43.21 -4.97 18.58
C THR A 250 42.03 -4.83 19.55
N GLU A 251 40.99 -4.04 19.33
CA GLU A 251 39.90 -3.87 20.31
C GLU A 251 38.47 -3.96 19.72
N GLU A 252 37.72 -4.96 20.18
CA GLU A 252 36.28 -5.12 19.95
C GLU A 252 35.50 -4.06 20.78
N GLY A 253 35.14 -2.95 20.14
CA GLY A 253 34.54 -1.78 20.79
C GLY A 253 33.17 -1.41 20.22
N GLU A 254 32.18 -1.38 21.12
CA GLU A 254 30.85 -0.75 21.05
C GLU A 254 30.06 -0.72 19.72
N GLU A 255 28.99 -1.52 19.73
CA GLU A 255 28.05 -1.69 18.62
C GLU A 255 27.09 -0.49 18.47
N SER A 256 27.44 0.44 17.58
CA SER A 256 26.60 1.60 17.24
C SER A 256 25.21 1.22 16.70
N GLU A 257 24.23 2.10 16.96
CA GLU A 257 22.77 1.97 16.71
C GLU A 257 22.35 0.99 15.60
N ARG A 258 22.10 -0.27 15.99
CA ARG A 258 21.68 -1.36 15.09
C ARG A 258 20.43 -0.97 14.29
N HIS A 259 20.63 -0.74 13.01
CA HIS A 259 19.57 -0.62 12.02
C HIS A 259 18.77 -1.92 11.89
N TYR A 260 17.45 -1.78 11.72
CA TYR A 260 16.47 -2.88 11.72
C TYR A 260 16.88 -4.11 10.88
N ARG A 261 16.95 -5.30 11.48
CA ARG A 261 17.20 -6.58 10.78
C ARG A 261 15.95 -7.06 10.05
N GLN A 262 16.11 -7.79 8.95
CA GLN A 262 14.98 -8.40 8.21
C GLN A 262 14.20 -9.48 8.99
N GLU A 263 14.65 -9.82 10.21
CA GLU A 263 14.00 -10.73 11.18
C GLU A 263 12.93 -10.03 12.04
N GLU A 264 12.83 -8.70 11.93
CA GLU A 264 12.02 -7.82 12.76
C GLU A 264 10.67 -7.47 12.08
N VAL A 265 10.03 -6.38 12.53
CA VAL A 265 8.82 -5.83 11.92
C VAL A 265 9.10 -5.30 10.52
N LEU A 266 8.48 -5.93 9.52
CA LEU A 266 8.59 -5.57 8.10
C LEU A 266 7.47 -4.64 7.65
N ILE A 267 6.30 -4.71 8.28
CA ILE A 267 5.14 -3.86 8.01
C ILE A 267 4.48 -3.54 9.35
N ARG A 268 4.19 -2.26 9.60
CA ARG A 268 3.38 -1.76 10.71
C ARG A 268 2.34 -0.78 10.18
N VAL A 269 1.06 -1.07 10.44
CA VAL A 269 -0.07 -0.24 10.03
C VAL A 269 -0.75 0.31 11.28
N PRO A 270 -0.61 1.63 11.56
CA PRO A 270 -1.14 2.23 12.78
C PRO A 270 -2.66 2.28 12.73
N LEU A 271 -3.30 2.21 13.90
CA LEU A 271 -4.76 2.26 14.02
C LEU A 271 -5.37 3.48 13.32
N SER A 272 -4.64 4.61 13.27
CA SER A 272 -5.06 5.84 12.58
C SER A 272 -5.34 5.64 11.09
N TYR A 273 -4.71 4.67 10.41
CA TYR A 273 -4.83 4.42 8.98
C TYR A 273 -5.70 3.19 8.63
N GLN A 274 -6.08 2.40 9.63
CA GLN A 274 -6.99 1.26 9.44
C GLN A 274 -8.42 1.75 9.21
N MET A 275 -9.22 0.93 8.52
CA MET A 275 -10.68 1.12 8.44
C MET A 275 -11.30 0.28 9.56
N THR A 276 -12.03 0.92 10.46
CA THR A 276 -12.52 0.33 11.73
C THR A 276 -14.00 0.64 11.95
N ARG A 277 -14.64 -0.06 12.90
CA ARG A 277 -16.03 0.23 13.34
C ARG A 277 -16.22 1.71 13.66
N LYS A 278 -15.30 2.28 14.46
CA LYS A 278 -15.35 3.69 14.86
C LYS A 278 -15.29 4.62 13.64
N VAL A 279 -14.31 4.40 12.76
CA VAL A 279 -14.15 5.21 11.53
C VAL A 279 -15.38 5.09 10.63
N ALA A 280 -16.02 3.92 10.55
CA ALA A 280 -17.25 3.72 9.79
C ALA A 280 -18.41 4.56 10.36
N LEU A 281 -18.64 4.50 11.68
CA LEU A 281 -19.68 5.28 12.36
C LEU A 281 -19.42 6.79 12.27
N ASP A 282 -18.20 7.24 12.61
CA ASP A 282 -17.78 8.65 12.52
C ASP A 282 -17.93 9.22 11.09
N THR A 283 -17.80 8.37 10.07
CA THR A 283 -17.98 8.76 8.66
C THR A 283 -19.45 8.76 8.24
N LEU A 284 -20.22 7.72 8.59
CA LEU A 284 -21.55 7.48 8.05
C LEU A 284 -22.66 8.23 8.80
N ILE A 285 -22.58 8.35 10.13
CA ILE A 285 -23.62 9.01 10.96
C ILE A 285 -23.89 10.45 10.48
N PRO A 286 -22.89 11.33 10.26
CA PRO A 286 -23.15 12.72 9.83
C PRO A 286 -23.76 12.87 8.43
N ARG A 287 -23.88 11.78 7.66
CA ARG A 287 -24.44 11.77 6.29
C ARG A 287 -25.88 11.25 6.27
N ILE A 288 -26.27 10.48 7.28
CA ILE A 288 -27.63 9.98 7.46
C ILE A 288 -28.41 11.05 8.23
N THR A 289 -29.56 11.47 7.72
CA THR A 289 -30.42 12.49 8.36
C THR A 289 -31.57 11.90 9.18
N SER A 290 -31.73 10.58 9.14
CA SER A 290 -32.86 9.86 9.74
C SER A 290 -32.44 9.14 11.03
N GLU A 291 -32.95 9.64 12.16
CA GLU A 291 -32.73 9.08 13.52
C GLU A 291 -33.00 7.55 13.62
N PRO A 292 -34.09 6.98 13.05
CA PRO A 292 -34.26 5.52 13.01
C PRO A 292 -33.09 4.77 12.35
N ILE A 293 -32.50 5.34 11.29
CA ILE A 293 -31.41 4.72 10.54
C ILE A 293 -30.07 4.86 11.29
N HIS A 294 -29.89 5.90 12.10
CA HIS A 294 -28.74 5.98 13.02
C HIS A 294 -28.71 4.81 14.00
N LYS A 295 -29.86 4.50 14.61
CA LYS A 295 -29.96 3.42 15.60
C LYS A 295 -29.62 2.06 14.99
N THR A 296 -30.21 1.72 13.84
CA THR A 296 -29.90 0.46 13.14
C THR A 296 -28.44 0.39 12.67
N LEU A 297 -27.82 1.52 12.30
CA LEU A 297 -26.40 1.54 11.93
C LEU A 297 -25.50 1.10 13.10
N HIS A 298 -25.83 1.48 14.33
CA HIS A 298 -25.09 1.04 15.53
C HIS A 298 -25.25 -0.46 15.85
N GLU A 299 -26.32 -1.09 15.36
CA GLU A 299 -26.63 -2.53 15.55
C GLU A 299 -25.94 -3.43 14.51
N LEU A 300 -25.48 -2.87 13.38
CA LEU A 300 -24.79 -3.62 12.33
C LEU A 300 -23.46 -4.21 12.85
N ASP A 301 -23.11 -5.40 12.36
CA ASP A 301 -21.79 -5.99 12.60
C ASP A 301 -20.65 -5.22 11.91
N ASP A 302 -19.41 -5.51 12.31
CA ASP A 302 -18.23 -4.83 11.78
C ASP A 302 -18.04 -5.08 10.27
N ALA A 303 -18.35 -6.28 9.76
CA ALA A 303 -18.21 -6.60 8.33
C ALA A 303 -19.15 -5.73 7.46
N THR A 304 -20.36 -5.52 7.94
CA THR A 304 -21.39 -4.71 7.28
C THR A 304 -21.02 -3.22 7.33
N LEU A 305 -20.54 -2.72 8.47
CA LEU A 305 -20.05 -1.34 8.60
C LEU A 305 -18.82 -1.06 7.74
N LEU A 306 -17.86 -2.00 7.69
CA LEU A 306 -16.71 -1.90 6.78
C LEU A 306 -17.14 -1.93 5.31
N THR A 307 -18.16 -2.71 4.96
CA THR A 307 -18.72 -2.76 3.60
C THR A 307 -19.30 -1.41 3.19
N LEU A 308 -20.09 -0.78 4.07
CA LEU A 308 -20.64 0.56 3.85
C LEU A 308 -19.54 1.63 3.75
N LEU A 309 -18.56 1.61 4.66
CA LEU A 309 -17.43 2.55 4.67
C LEU A 309 -16.55 2.41 3.42
N LEU A 310 -16.17 1.18 3.04
CA LEU A 310 -15.30 0.93 1.88
C LEU A 310 -16.00 1.28 0.57
N ALA A 311 -17.30 1.00 0.45
CA ALA A 311 -18.11 1.47 -0.68
C ALA A 311 -18.13 3.01 -0.73
N HIS A 312 -18.39 3.68 0.39
CA HIS A 312 -18.45 5.14 0.48
C HIS A 312 -17.12 5.78 0.08
N GLU A 313 -16.01 5.34 0.67
CA GLU A 313 -14.68 5.90 0.42
C GLU A 313 -14.22 5.67 -1.04
N ARG A 314 -14.61 4.56 -1.67
CA ARG A 314 -14.40 4.37 -3.12
C ARG A 314 -15.17 5.39 -3.96
N GLY A 315 -16.37 5.78 -3.52
CA GLY A 315 -17.15 6.84 -4.15
C GLY A 315 -16.66 8.27 -3.87
N VAL A 316 -16.01 8.49 -2.71
CA VAL A 316 -15.28 9.76 -2.43
C VAL A 316 -14.13 9.95 -3.41
N GLY A 317 -13.51 8.85 -3.87
CA GLY A 317 -12.52 8.86 -4.93
C GLY A 317 -11.26 9.62 -4.53
N GLN A 318 -10.86 10.63 -5.30
CA GLN A 318 -9.57 11.32 -5.11
C GLN A 318 -9.42 12.04 -3.75
N PHE A 319 -10.54 12.30 -3.05
CA PHE A 319 -10.55 12.94 -1.74
C PHE A 319 -10.52 11.93 -0.57
N SER A 320 -10.55 10.62 -0.86
CA SER A 320 -10.43 9.60 0.17
C SER A 320 -8.99 9.50 0.66
N ARG A 321 -8.80 9.52 1.98
CA ARG A 321 -7.49 9.23 2.61
C ARG A 321 -7.00 7.81 2.31
N TRP A 322 -7.93 6.90 2.03
CA TRP A 322 -7.65 5.52 1.63
C TRP A 322 -7.58 5.33 0.11
N LEU A 323 -7.58 6.39 -0.71
CA LEU A 323 -7.42 6.25 -2.16
C LEU A 323 -6.21 5.37 -2.57
N PRO A 324 -5.00 5.49 -1.97
CA PRO A 324 -3.88 4.60 -2.30
C PRO A 324 -4.19 3.13 -2.05
N TYR A 325 -4.92 2.83 -0.98
CA TYR A 325 -5.37 1.49 -0.65
C TYR A 325 -6.47 1.00 -1.60
N ILE A 326 -7.50 1.81 -1.83
CA ILE A 326 -8.63 1.46 -2.70
C ILE A 326 -8.16 1.24 -4.15
N ALA A 327 -7.20 2.03 -4.64
CA ALA A 327 -6.60 1.86 -5.96
C ALA A 327 -5.74 0.58 -6.08
N SER A 328 -5.27 0.05 -4.95
CA SER A 328 -4.49 -1.19 -4.89
C SER A 328 -5.35 -2.45 -4.73
N LEU A 329 -6.64 -2.32 -4.39
CA LEU A 329 -7.55 -3.46 -4.26
C LEU A 329 -7.88 -4.04 -5.66
N PRO A 330 -8.17 -5.35 -5.76
CA PRO A 330 -8.63 -5.94 -7.02
C PRO A 330 -9.89 -5.23 -7.53
N GLN A 331 -9.96 -4.91 -8.82
CA GLN A 331 -11.23 -4.46 -9.41
C GLN A 331 -12.31 -5.54 -9.31
N GLU A 332 -11.85 -6.80 -9.35
CA GLU A 332 -12.61 -8.03 -9.46
C GLU A 332 -12.12 -9.00 -8.36
N PRO A 333 -12.68 -8.91 -7.14
CA PRO A 333 -12.27 -9.76 -6.02
C PRO A 333 -12.78 -11.19 -6.19
N SER A 334 -11.90 -12.17 -6.01
CA SER A 334 -12.13 -13.61 -6.19
C SER A 334 -13.13 -14.27 -5.22
N CYS A 335 -13.88 -13.49 -4.44
CA CYS A 335 -14.75 -14.01 -3.38
C CYS A 335 -16.04 -14.66 -3.92
N GLY A 336 -16.49 -15.75 -3.29
CA GLY A 336 -17.62 -16.59 -3.69
C GLY A 336 -18.99 -15.88 -3.70
N TYR A 337 -19.08 -14.72 -3.08
CA TYR A 337 -20.29 -13.89 -3.11
C TYR A 337 -20.52 -13.23 -4.49
N SER A 338 -19.44 -12.97 -5.26
CA SER A 338 -19.55 -12.28 -6.56
C SER A 338 -20.22 -13.15 -7.64
N GLN A 339 -21.43 -12.74 -8.06
CA GLN A 339 -22.12 -13.35 -9.20
C GLN A 339 -21.27 -13.33 -10.49
N GLY A 340 -20.45 -12.29 -10.69
CA GLY A 340 -19.60 -12.14 -11.88
C GLY A 340 -18.42 -13.10 -11.93
N HIS A 341 -17.89 -13.54 -10.78
CA HIS A 341 -16.76 -14.48 -10.70
C HIS A 341 -17.18 -15.92 -10.52
N ARG A 342 -18.49 -16.18 -10.35
CA ARG A 342 -19.03 -17.53 -10.22
C ARG A 342 -18.58 -18.49 -11.32
N PRO A 343 -18.50 -18.12 -12.62
CA PRO A 343 -17.97 -19.03 -13.64
C PRO A 343 -16.54 -19.47 -13.33
N HIS A 344 -15.62 -18.54 -13.09
CA HIS A 344 -14.23 -18.84 -12.75
C HIS A 344 -14.07 -19.65 -11.46
N GLN A 345 -14.97 -19.46 -10.49
CA GLN A 345 -15.00 -20.27 -9.26
C GLN A 345 -15.52 -21.68 -9.50
N LEU A 346 -16.52 -21.87 -10.37
CA LEU A 346 -16.99 -23.18 -10.79
C LEU A 346 -15.90 -23.92 -11.59
N ASP A 347 -15.19 -23.23 -12.48
CA ASP A 347 -14.02 -23.76 -13.18
C ASP A 347 -12.93 -24.16 -12.18
N SER A 348 -12.68 -23.33 -11.16
CA SER A 348 -11.73 -23.62 -10.08
C SER A 348 -12.15 -24.82 -9.24
N ILE A 349 -13.44 -24.96 -8.92
CA ILE A 349 -14.00 -26.12 -8.19
C ILE A 349 -13.86 -27.40 -9.02
N ASN A 350 -14.13 -27.35 -10.33
CA ASN A 350 -13.87 -28.47 -11.23
C ASN A 350 -12.38 -28.82 -11.25
N ALA A 351 -11.49 -27.83 -11.35
CA ALA A 351 -10.04 -28.06 -11.30
C ALA A 351 -9.56 -28.66 -9.98
N LEU A 352 -10.17 -28.33 -8.83
CA LEU A 352 -9.90 -28.97 -7.54
C LEU A 352 -10.30 -30.46 -7.52
N ARG A 353 -11.43 -30.82 -8.14
CA ARG A 353 -11.84 -32.22 -8.31
C ARG A 353 -10.89 -32.95 -9.25
N ASP A 354 -10.71 -32.40 -10.46
CA ASP A 354 -10.14 -33.11 -11.60
C ASP A 354 -8.60 -33.19 -11.52
N ASN A 355 -7.93 -32.20 -10.92
CA ASN A 355 -6.46 -32.18 -10.80
C ASN A 355 -5.94 -32.58 -9.41
N LEU A 356 -6.71 -32.35 -8.34
CA LEU A 356 -6.29 -32.61 -6.95
C LEU A 356 -7.10 -33.71 -6.24
N GLY A 357 -8.14 -34.25 -6.89
CA GLY A 357 -8.96 -35.33 -6.32
C GLY A 357 -9.85 -34.91 -5.15
N LEU A 358 -10.13 -33.61 -4.97
CA LEU A 358 -10.93 -33.13 -3.84
C LEU A 358 -12.41 -33.47 -3.99
N GLU A 359 -13.02 -33.93 -2.89
CA GLU A 359 -14.47 -34.13 -2.76
C GLU A 359 -15.17 -32.76 -2.68
N VAL A 360 -15.58 -32.25 -3.84
CA VAL A 360 -16.29 -30.98 -4.00
C VAL A 360 -17.79 -31.14 -4.29
N ASP A 361 -18.35 -32.32 -4.06
CA ASP A 361 -19.74 -32.61 -4.35
C ASP A 361 -20.67 -31.71 -3.52
N GLY A 362 -21.58 -31.03 -4.22
CA GLY A 362 -22.46 -30.02 -3.63
C GLY A 362 -21.86 -28.60 -3.50
N TRP A 363 -20.54 -28.42 -3.59
CA TRP A 363 -19.91 -27.09 -3.49
C TRP A 363 -20.44 -26.08 -4.53
N PRO A 364 -20.70 -26.44 -5.81
CA PRO A 364 -21.37 -25.53 -6.76
C PRO A 364 -22.73 -25.02 -6.28
N GLY A 365 -23.49 -25.86 -5.57
CA GLY A 365 -24.79 -25.50 -4.99
C GLY A 365 -24.64 -24.57 -3.80
N GLU A 366 -23.64 -24.81 -2.93
CA GLU A 366 -23.36 -23.91 -1.81
C GLU A 366 -22.83 -22.55 -2.27
N LEU A 367 -21.98 -22.52 -3.29
CA LEU A 367 -21.49 -21.29 -3.92
C LEU A 367 -22.65 -20.47 -4.51
N LEU A 368 -23.61 -21.13 -5.18
CA LEU A 368 -24.83 -20.48 -5.66
C LEU A 368 -25.62 -19.87 -4.50
N ARG A 369 -25.88 -20.64 -3.43
CA ARG A 369 -26.60 -20.18 -2.23
C ARG A 369 -25.90 -19.02 -1.52
N ALA A 370 -24.58 -19.08 -1.37
CA ALA A 370 -23.77 -18.02 -0.78
C ALA A 370 -23.87 -16.72 -1.58
N SER A 371 -23.76 -16.81 -2.91
CA SER A 371 -23.90 -15.66 -3.79
C SER A 371 -25.33 -15.09 -3.78
N GLU A 372 -26.38 -15.92 -3.80
CA GLU A 372 -27.79 -15.47 -3.64
C GLU A 372 -28.09 -14.84 -2.27
N TYR A 373 -27.47 -15.34 -1.19
CA TYR A 373 -27.59 -14.75 0.13
C TYR A 373 -26.91 -13.37 0.18
N SER A 374 -25.70 -13.25 -0.38
CA SER A 374 -24.99 -11.98 -0.48
C SER A 374 -25.75 -10.94 -1.31
N GLU A 375 -26.45 -11.34 -2.38
CA GLU A 375 -27.32 -10.43 -3.14
C GLU A 375 -28.47 -9.85 -2.31
N ARG A 376 -29.04 -10.64 -1.39
CA ARG A 376 -30.09 -10.16 -0.48
C ARG A 376 -29.52 -9.15 0.52
N ILE A 377 -28.37 -9.43 1.11
CA ILE A 377 -27.66 -8.48 1.98
C ILE A 377 -27.36 -7.18 1.22
N VAL A 378 -26.72 -7.27 0.05
CA VAL A 378 -26.35 -6.11 -0.77
C VAL A 378 -27.57 -5.33 -1.27
N ALA A 379 -28.68 -6.00 -1.58
CA ALA A 379 -29.93 -5.33 -1.94
C ALA A 379 -30.52 -4.55 -0.75
N GLN A 380 -30.54 -5.15 0.44
CA GLN A 380 -31.03 -4.50 1.66
C GLN A 380 -30.14 -3.29 2.03
N LEU A 381 -28.82 -3.45 2.03
CA LEU A 381 -27.88 -2.34 2.29
C LEU A 381 -28.00 -1.21 1.24
N ALA A 382 -28.24 -1.55 -0.03
CA ALA A 382 -28.46 -0.56 -1.07
C ALA A 382 -29.80 0.18 -0.92
N ASN A 383 -30.83 -0.48 -0.39
CA ASN A 383 -32.11 0.14 -0.08
C ASN A 383 -31.99 1.10 1.12
N ASP A 384 -31.42 0.62 2.23
CA ASP A 384 -31.46 1.32 3.52
C ASP A 384 -30.39 2.41 3.62
N TYR A 385 -29.20 2.17 3.04
CA TYR A 385 -28.04 3.05 3.17
C TYR A 385 -27.51 3.60 1.84
N GLY A 386 -27.97 3.06 0.69
CA GLY A 386 -27.38 3.37 -0.63
C GLY A 386 -27.47 4.83 -1.06
N ILE A 387 -28.43 5.60 -0.55
CA ILE A 387 -28.56 7.05 -0.79
C ILE A 387 -27.55 7.90 -0.02
N PHE A 388 -27.00 7.38 1.09
CA PHE A 388 -26.00 8.06 1.93
C PHE A 388 -24.56 7.66 1.58
N VAL A 389 -24.40 6.52 0.87
CA VAL A 389 -23.12 5.97 0.42
C VAL A 389 -22.73 6.57 -0.93
N LYS A 390 -21.62 7.31 -0.98
CA LYS A 390 -21.05 7.76 -2.25
C LYS A 390 -20.61 6.56 -3.09
N HIS A 391 -20.74 6.65 -4.41
CA HIS A 391 -20.30 5.61 -5.35
C HIS A 391 -19.67 6.24 -6.61
N PRO A 392 -18.82 5.48 -7.35
CA PRO A 392 -18.32 5.91 -8.66
C PRO A 392 -19.46 6.21 -9.64
N LYS A 393 -19.27 7.21 -10.52
CA LYS A 393 -20.30 7.68 -11.47
C LYS A 393 -20.77 6.60 -12.46
N ASP A 394 -19.93 5.61 -12.74
CA ASP A 394 -20.18 4.50 -13.67
C ASP A 394 -20.74 3.24 -12.98
N LYS A 395 -20.96 3.26 -11.66
CA LYS A 395 -21.48 2.13 -10.87
C LYS A 395 -22.74 2.54 -10.11
N SER A 396 -23.68 1.62 -9.96
CA SER A 396 -24.80 1.80 -9.03
C SER A 396 -24.35 1.59 -7.57
N PRO A 397 -25.08 2.14 -6.57
CA PRO A 397 -24.82 1.84 -5.15
C PRO A 397 -24.75 0.33 -4.89
N LYS A 398 -25.71 -0.44 -5.43
CA LYS A 398 -25.75 -1.90 -5.30
C LYS A 398 -24.49 -2.58 -5.85
N ALA A 399 -24.01 -2.19 -7.03
CA ALA A 399 -22.79 -2.76 -7.61
C ALA A 399 -21.53 -2.38 -6.82
N ASN A 400 -21.47 -1.17 -6.26
CA ASN A 400 -20.35 -0.73 -5.43
C ASN A 400 -20.33 -1.46 -4.07
N LEU A 401 -21.49 -1.65 -3.44
CA LEU A 401 -21.65 -2.42 -2.21
C LEU A 401 -21.31 -3.91 -2.39
N ARG A 402 -21.72 -4.53 -3.51
CA ARG A 402 -21.31 -5.91 -3.87
C ARG A 402 -19.79 -6.06 -3.91
N TRP A 403 -19.12 -5.13 -4.60
CA TRP A 403 -17.65 -5.12 -4.67
C TRP A 403 -17.04 -4.97 -3.27
N ALA A 404 -17.52 -4.01 -2.47
CA ALA A 404 -17.00 -3.78 -1.13
C ALA A 404 -17.20 -4.99 -0.19
N LEU A 405 -18.36 -5.65 -0.24
CA LEU A 405 -18.65 -6.85 0.54
C LEU A 405 -17.64 -7.97 0.22
N CYS A 406 -17.34 -8.19 -1.06
CA CYS A 406 -16.34 -9.19 -1.43
C CYS A 406 -14.92 -8.83 -0.97
N GLN A 407 -14.54 -7.55 -0.98
CA GLN A 407 -13.25 -7.15 -0.41
C GLN A 407 -13.23 -7.44 1.09
N VAL A 408 -14.22 -6.96 1.86
CA VAL A 408 -14.27 -7.16 3.31
C VAL A 408 -14.24 -8.64 3.67
N ALA A 409 -15.04 -9.48 3.01
CA ALA A 409 -15.06 -10.92 3.24
C ALA A 409 -13.72 -11.63 2.98
N SER A 410 -12.94 -11.17 2.00
CA SER A 410 -11.69 -11.81 1.60
C SER A 410 -10.43 -11.21 2.23
N ARG A 411 -10.53 -10.02 2.86
CA ARG A 411 -9.38 -9.17 3.24
C ARG A 411 -9.43 -8.57 4.63
N ALA A 412 -10.59 -8.55 5.29
CA ALA A 412 -10.68 -7.95 6.61
C ALA A 412 -10.01 -8.85 7.65
N ILE A 413 -9.27 -8.23 8.57
CA ILE A 413 -8.41 -8.89 9.54
C ILE A 413 -9.08 -8.88 10.91
N GLY A 414 -9.13 -10.05 11.55
CA GLY A 414 -9.65 -10.23 12.90
C GLY A 414 -8.84 -9.48 13.96
N GLY A 415 -9.51 -9.01 15.00
CA GLY A 415 -8.94 -8.05 15.94
C GLY A 415 -9.57 -8.02 17.32
N SER A 416 -8.98 -7.22 18.22
CA SER A 416 -9.55 -6.94 19.53
C SER A 416 -10.84 -6.12 19.42
N GLN A 417 -11.88 -6.54 20.16
CA GLN A 417 -13.18 -5.86 20.18
C GLN A 417 -13.09 -4.37 20.52
N LYS A 418 -12.06 -3.97 21.31
CA LYS A 418 -11.75 -2.58 21.69
C LYS A 418 -11.65 -1.62 20.50
N TYR A 419 -11.22 -2.11 19.34
CA TYR A 419 -10.99 -1.31 18.13
C TYR A 419 -11.87 -1.74 16.93
N GLY A 420 -12.84 -2.62 17.17
CA GLY A 420 -13.55 -3.39 16.15
C GLY A 420 -12.92 -4.78 16.00
N ALA A 421 -13.75 -5.82 16.14
CA ALA A 421 -13.36 -7.21 16.02
C ALA A 421 -12.94 -7.59 14.59
N LEU A 422 -13.35 -6.79 13.60
CA LEU A 422 -12.95 -6.92 12.20
C LEU A 422 -12.57 -5.56 11.62
N ARG A 423 -11.46 -5.48 10.86
CA ARG A 423 -10.90 -4.23 10.31
C ARG A 423 -10.31 -4.42 8.92
N MET A 424 -10.38 -3.42 8.04
CA MET A 424 -9.53 -3.41 6.84
C MET A 424 -8.19 -2.77 7.19
N VAL A 425 -7.10 -3.49 6.94
CA VAL A 425 -5.74 -3.08 7.31
C VAL A 425 -4.92 -2.92 6.03
N PRO A 426 -4.78 -1.69 5.50
CA PRO A 426 -4.14 -1.46 4.21
C PRO A 426 -2.76 -2.12 4.09
N LEU A 427 -2.46 -2.68 2.92
CA LEU A 427 -1.23 -3.41 2.58
C LEU A 427 -1.07 -4.79 3.26
N MET A 428 -1.53 -4.98 4.50
CA MET A 428 -1.43 -6.30 5.17
C MET A 428 -2.32 -7.36 4.53
N ASP A 429 -3.44 -6.95 3.97
CA ASP A 429 -4.36 -7.79 3.19
C ASP A 429 -3.82 -8.18 1.80
N MET A 430 -2.59 -7.81 1.44
CA MET A 430 -1.91 -8.23 0.21
C MET A 430 -0.90 -9.36 0.43
N LEU A 431 -0.71 -9.78 1.68
CA LEU A 431 0.15 -10.89 2.04
C LEU A 431 -0.62 -12.18 1.85
N ASN A 432 -0.07 -13.14 1.11
CA ASN A 432 -0.75 -14.40 0.84
C ASN A 432 -0.60 -15.39 2.01
N HIS A 433 -1.47 -16.40 2.02
CA HIS A 433 -1.55 -17.38 3.11
C HIS A 433 -0.47 -18.46 3.04
N ASP A 434 0.16 -18.75 4.17
CA ASP A 434 1.00 -19.93 4.41
C ASP A 434 0.75 -20.41 5.85
N PHE A 435 0.36 -21.68 6.02
CA PHE A 435 0.09 -22.29 7.33
C PHE A 435 1.30 -22.23 8.29
N HIS A 436 2.53 -22.28 7.76
CA HIS A 436 3.76 -22.24 8.54
C HIS A 436 4.28 -20.82 8.80
N ALA A 437 3.64 -19.79 8.25
CA ALA A 437 4.01 -18.40 8.50
C ALA A 437 3.48 -17.88 9.85
N GLY A 438 4.00 -16.74 10.29
CA GLY A 438 3.43 -15.99 11.41
C GLY A 438 2.07 -15.39 11.07
N GLY A 439 1.18 -15.29 12.06
CA GLY A 439 -0.09 -14.59 11.89
C GLY A 439 0.04 -13.06 11.99
N PHE A 440 -1.07 -12.36 11.76
CA PHE A 440 -1.18 -10.93 12.08
C PHE A 440 -1.07 -10.71 13.58
N VAL A 441 -0.18 -9.81 14.01
CA VAL A 441 -0.04 -9.45 15.43
C VAL A 441 -0.61 -8.05 15.64
N GLU A 442 -1.60 -7.92 16.50
CA GLU A 442 -2.09 -6.63 17.00
C GLU A 442 -1.33 -6.26 18.28
N LEU A 443 -0.87 -5.02 18.37
CA LEU A 443 -0.27 -4.48 19.59
C LEU A 443 -1.36 -4.20 20.63
N THR A 444 -1.21 -4.72 21.85
CA THR A 444 -2.13 -4.42 22.95
C THR A 444 -1.90 -3.02 23.54
N GLY A 445 -0.72 -2.43 23.29
CA GLY A 445 -0.26 -1.17 23.88
C GLY A 445 0.57 -1.37 25.15
N LYS A 446 0.89 -2.63 25.47
CA LYS A 446 1.92 -3.00 26.44
C LYS A 446 3.27 -3.25 25.78
N GLU A 447 3.32 -3.34 24.45
CA GLU A 447 4.49 -3.69 23.67
C GLU A 447 5.01 -2.47 22.90
N ARG A 448 6.21 -2.02 23.25
CA ARG A 448 7.00 -1.09 22.43
C ARG A 448 7.64 -1.83 21.28
N LEU A 449 7.76 -1.16 20.14
CA LEU A 449 8.75 -1.54 19.12
C LEU A 449 10.05 -0.79 19.36
N GLU A 450 11.08 -1.55 19.71
CA GLU A 450 12.43 -1.05 19.94
C GLU A 450 13.42 -2.06 19.37
N ASN A 451 14.36 -1.57 18.54
CA ASN A 451 15.26 -2.41 17.74
C ASN A 451 14.50 -3.50 16.96
N GLY A 452 13.31 -3.13 16.47
CA GLY A 452 12.38 -3.99 15.72
C GLY A 452 11.80 -5.18 16.48
N ASP A 453 12.08 -5.29 17.78
CA ASP A 453 11.55 -6.32 18.66
C ASP A 453 10.41 -5.80 19.55
N PHE A 454 9.67 -6.72 20.19
CA PHE A 454 8.66 -6.34 21.18
C PHE A 454 9.34 -6.27 22.54
N ILE A 455 9.25 -5.11 23.19
CA ILE A 455 9.72 -4.90 24.57
C ILE A 455 8.52 -4.44 25.40
N ASP A 456 8.41 -4.90 26.64
CA ASP A 456 7.36 -4.43 27.55
C ASP A 456 7.51 -2.92 27.81
N ALA A 457 6.54 -2.15 27.34
CA ALA A 457 6.46 -0.73 27.57
C ALA A 457 5.94 -0.45 28.97
N THR A 458 6.81 0.05 29.84
CA THR A 458 6.47 0.39 31.24
C THR A 458 5.56 1.62 31.37
N ASN A 459 5.29 2.32 30.27
CA ASN A 459 4.46 3.53 30.19
C ASN A 459 3.38 3.36 29.10
N GLN A 460 2.24 4.04 29.27
CA GLN A 460 1.09 3.96 28.34
C GLN A 460 1.47 4.35 26.90
N GLU A 461 1.51 3.39 25.98
CA GLU A 461 1.88 3.67 24.59
C GLU A 461 0.72 4.08 23.68
N THR A 462 1.06 4.87 22.67
CA THR A 462 0.14 5.36 21.63
C THR A 462 -0.24 4.31 20.58
N ASP A 463 0.38 3.14 20.63
CA ASP A 463 0.51 2.25 19.49
C ASP A 463 -0.46 1.05 19.53
N ALA A 464 -1.25 0.98 20.60
CA ALA A 464 -2.32 0.00 20.80
C ALA A 464 -3.31 -0.04 19.61
N GLY A 465 -3.61 -1.25 19.13
CA GLY A 465 -4.46 -1.48 17.98
C GLY A 465 -3.77 -1.32 16.62
N ALA A 466 -2.49 -0.96 16.57
CA ALA A 466 -1.68 -1.12 15.36
C ALA A 466 -1.47 -2.62 15.07
N PHE A 467 -1.47 -2.99 13.79
CA PHE A 467 -1.03 -4.32 13.38
C PHE A 467 0.43 -4.27 12.93
N VAL A 468 1.14 -5.38 13.15
CA VAL A 468 2.52 -5.61 12.71
C VAL A 468 2.69 -6.99 12.09
N ILE A 469 3.58 -7.07 11.10
CA ILE A 469 4.01 -8.31 10.43
C ILE A 469 5.51 -8.45 10.55
N ARG A 470 5.96 -9.69 10.82
CA ARG A 470 7.36 -10.12 10.84
C ARG A 470 7.53 -11.31 9.92
N SER A 471 8.73 -11.51 9.36
CA SER A 471 9.02 -12.75 8.62
C SER A 471 9.31 -13.89 9.59
N LEU A 472 8.26 -14.66 9.89
CA LEU A 472 8.33 -15.88 10.69
C LEU A 472 7.92 -17.07 9.81
N ARG A 473 8.72 -18.13 9.80
CA ARG A 473 8.47 -19.38 9.05
C ARG A 473 8.85 -20.60 9.90
N HIS A 474 7.91 -21.52 10.09
CA HIS A 474 8.02 -22.71 10.95
C HIS A 474 8.45 -22.36 12.39
N GLY A 475 7.76 -21.38 13.00
CA GLY A 475 8.05 -20.93 14.38
C GLY A 475 9.34 -20.11 14.55
N ARG A 476 10.16 -19.95 13.51
CA ARG A 476 11.44 -19.23 13.58
C ARG A 476 11.39 -17.94 12.77
N ARG A 477 11.92 -16.85 13.33
CA ARG A 477 12.19 -15.62 12.58
C ARG A 477 13.26 -15.90 11.52
N LYS A 478 13.05 -15.40 10.31
CA LYS A 478 14.00 -15.59 9.19
C LYS A 478 13.98 -14.37 8.28
N ALA A 479 15.14 -13.79 8.02
CA ALA A 479 15.30 -12.76 6.99
C ALA A 479 14.79 -13.22 5.61
N LEU A 480 14.12 -12.32 4.87
CA LEU A 480 13.65 -12.58 3.51
C LEU A 480 14.73 -12.27 2.48
N ARG A 481 15.12 -13.27 1.69
CA ARG A 481 16.00 -13.08 0.52
C ARG A 481 15.24 -12.40 -0.61
N VAL A 482 15.95 -11.70 -1.49
CA VAL A 482 15.36 -11.16 -2.73
C VAL A 482 14.65 -12.27 -3.51
N GLY A 483 13.44 -12.00 -3.97
CA GLY A 483 12.59 -12.99 -4.64
C GLY A 483 11.82 -13.90 -3.69
N GLN A 484 11.91 -13.71 -2.37
CA GLN A 484 11.04 -14.39 -1.41
C GLN A 484 9.83 -13.53 -1.04
N GLU A 485 8.67 -14.17 -1.09
CA GLU A 485 7.39 -13.61 -0.67
C GLU A 485 7.29 -13.50 0.87
N LEU A 486 6.62 -12.45 1.35
CA LEU A 486 6.22 -12.30 2.74
C LEU A 486 4.84 -12.93 2.91
N MET A 487 4.84 -14.16 3.41
CA MET A 487 3.62 -14.92 3.69
C MET A 487 3.15 -14.67 5.12
N VAL A 488 1.87 -14.90 5.38
CA VAL A 488 1.24 -14.84 6.72
C VAL A 488 0.25 -15.98 6.92
N ASN A 489 0.01 -16.40 8.15
CA ASN A 489 -1.09 -17.32 8.46
C ASN A 489 -2.35 -16.50 8.77
N TYR A 490 -3.43 -16.68 8.00
CA TYR A 490 -4.69 -15.95 8.22
C TYR A 490 -5.42 -16.33 9.52
N ASN A 491 -4.98 -17.39 10.20
CA ASN A 491 -5.47 -17.84 11.50
C ASN A 491 -7.00 -18.04 11.56
N VAL A 492 -7.55 -18.71 10.54
CA VAL A 492 -8.94 -19.19 10.51
C VAL A 492 -9.00 -20.71 10.71
N PRO A 493 -8.74 -21.22 11.93
CA PRO A 493 -8.63 -22.66 12.19
C PRO A 493 -9.93 -23.42 11.88
N HIS A 494 -11.08 -22.77 12.07
CA HIS A 494 -12.40 -23.38 11.93
C HIS A 494 -12.96 -23.40 10.49
N TYR A 495 -12.30 -22.73 9.53
CA TYR A 495 -12.78 -22.72 8.14
C TYR A 495 -12.58 -24.10 7.49
N SER A 496 -13.67 -24.65 6.95
CA SER A 496 -13.61 -25.77 6.00
C SER A 496 -13.02 -25.32 4.66
N ALA A 497 -12.65 -26.27 3.80
CA ALA A 497 -12.16 -25.96 2.46
C ALA A 497 -13.18 -25.16 1.63
N LEU A 498 -14.48 -25.42 1.82
CA LEU A 498 -15.55 -24.64 1.20
C LEU A 498 -15.61 -23.20 1.73
N ASP A 499 -15.42 -22.98 3.03
CA ASP A 499 -15.44 -21.63 3.63
C ASP A 499 -14.27 -20.78 3.11
N TRP A 500 -13.11 -21.40 2.90
CA TRP A 500 -11.96 -20.79 2.21
C TRP A 500 -12.28 -20.42 0.76
N MET A 501 -12.87 -21.35 -0.02
CA MET A 501 -13.28 -21.08 -1.40
C MET A 501 -14.32 -19.94 -1.49
N VAL A 502 -15.33 -19.94 -0.61
CA VAL A 502 -16.41 -18.95 -0.62
C VAL A 502 -15.94 -17.58 -0.09
N SER A 503 -15.13 -17.54 0.98
CA SER A 503 -14.72 -16.26 1.59
C SER A 503 -13.53 -15.63 0.87
N SER A 504 -12.52 -16.44 0.54
CA SER A 504 -11.21 -15.98 0.05
C SER A 504 -10.97 -16.27 -1.44
N GLY A 505 -11.74 -17.17 -2.05
CA GLY A 505 -11.63 -17.50 -3.48
C GLY A 505 -10.54 -18.51 -3.84
N PHE A 506 -10.00 -19.23 -2.85
CA PHE A 506 -9.02 -20.31 -3.05
C PHE A 506 -9.13 -21.31 -1.90
N VAL A 507 -8.50 -22.48 -2.04
CA VAL A 507 -8.33 -23.47 -0.96
C VAL A 507 -6.83 -23.65 -0.72
N PRO A 508 -6.31 -23.48 0.50
CA PRO A 508 -4.89 -23.69 0.76
C PRO A 508 -4.55 -25.19 0.95
N PRO A 509 -3.31 -25.63 0.68
CA PRO A 509 -2.95 -27.05 0.64
C PRO A 509 -3.21 -27.84 1.92
N GLU A 510 -3.05 -27.23 3.10
CA GLU A 510 -3.35 -27.90 4.38
C GLU A 510 -4.85 -28.14 4.61
N ARG A 511 -5.72 -27.64 3.72
CA ARG A 511 -7.17 -27.85 3.71
C ARG A 511 -7.63 -28.81 2.61
N TYR A 512 -6.72 -29.46 1.90
CA TYR A 512 -7.02 -30.52 0.91
C TYR A 512 -7.52 -31.84 1.52
N GLN A 513 -7.98 -31.83 2.77
CA GLN A 513 -8.59 -32.99 3.41
C GLN A 513 -10.03 -33.18 2.91
N ASN A 514 -10.50 -34.43 2.81
CA ASN A 514 -11.87 -34.72 2.35
C ASN A 514 -12.89 -33.92 3.17
N TRP A 515 -13.77 -33.20 2.47
CA TRP A 515 -14.76 -32.35 3.10
C TRP A 515 -15.84 -33.21 3.77
N GLN A 516 -15.77 -33.35 5.09
CA GLN A 516 -16.90 -33.89 5.83
C GLN A 516 -18.01 -32.84 5.89
N LYS A 517 -19.13 -33.14 5.26
CA LYS A 517 -20.38 -32.41 5.46
C LYS A 517 -20.72 -32.44 6.95
N LEU A 518 -20.60 -31.29 7.61
CA LEU A 518 -21.15 -31.11 8.95
C LEU A 518 -22.67 -31.26 8.85
N ASP A 519 -23.19 -32.38 9.36
CA ASP A 519 -24.62 -32.51 9.59
C ASP A 519 -25.07 -31.37 10.51
N ALA A 520 -26.07 -30.61 10.08
CA ALA A 520 -26.44 -29.37 10.76
C ALA A 520 -26.77 -29.64 12.24
N PRO A 521 -26.12 -28.95 13.20
CA PRO A 521 -26.38 -29.16 14.62
C PRO A 521 -27.75 -28.62 15.05
N LEU A 522 -28.43 -27.89 14.16
CA LEU A 522 -29.83 -27.53 14.31
C LEU A 522 -30.70 -28.76 13.99
N PRO A 523 -31.65 -29.14 14.86
CA PRO A 523 -32.55 -30.25 14.56
C PRO A 523 -33.26 -29.96 13.24
N ARG A 524 -33.10 -30.87 12.26
CA ARG A 524 -33.79 -30.80 10.97
C ARG A 524 -35.27 -30.54 11.26
N ILE A 525 -35.81 -29.41 10.80
CA ILE A 525 -37.21 -29.05 10.98
C ILE A 525 -38.04 -30.25 10.54
N ARG A 526 -38.76 -30.87 11.49
CA ARG A 526 -39.54 -32.08 11.24
C ARG A 526 -40.43 -31.86 10.02
N ARG A 527 -40.24 -32.68 8.98
CA ARG A 527 -41.10 -32.72 7.78
C ARG A 527 -42.49 -33.32 8.08
N ASP A 528 -42.69 -33.64 9.34
CA ASP A 528 -43.83 -34.20 10.04
C ASP A 528 -44.46 -33.16 11.01
N GLY A 529 -43.94 -31.93 11.07
CA GLY A 529 -44.60 -30.79 11.73
C GLY A 529 -45.72 -30.17 10.88
N PRO A 530 -46.67 -29.44 11.49
CA PRO A 530 -47.91 -28.96 10.84
C PRO A 530 -47.70 -27.99 9.66
N PHE A 531 -46.47 -27.47 9.45
CA PHE A 531 -46.12 -26.59 8.34
C PHE A 531 -45.57 -27.31 7.11
N ALA A 532 -45.35 -28.63 7.17
CA ALA A 532 -44.68 -29.38 6.09
C ALA A 532 -45.58 -29.70 4.87
N GLY A 533 -46.88 -29.39 4.92
CA GLY A 533 -47.88 -29.92 3.98
C GLY A 533 -48.19 -29.10 2.72
N ILE A 534 -47.61 -27.91 2.52
CA ILE A 534 -48.15 -26.92 1.58
C ILE A 534 -47.56 -27.00 0.15
N HIS A 535 -46.31 -27.45 -0.04
CA HIS A 535 -45.57 -27.09 -1.28
C HIS A 535 -45.24 -28.16 -2.34
N ASP A 536 -45.55 -29.47 -2.17
CA ASP A 536 -45.15 -30.46 -3.19
C ASP A 536 -46.12 -31.65 -3.44
N LYS A 537 -47.44 -31.42 -3.39
CA LYS A 537 -48.44 -32.47 -3.75
C LYS A 537 -48.50 -32.80 -5.26
N GLY A 538 -47.68 -32.16 -6.09
CA GLY A 538 -47.73 -32.29 -7.56
C GLY A 538 -46.83 -33.38 -8.16
N LYS A 539 -45.68 -33.70 -7.54
CA LYS A 539 -44.65 -34.55 -8.18
C LYS A 539 -44.65 -36.02 -7.75
N GLU A 540 -45.24 -36.36 -6.62
CA GLU A 540 -45.09 -37.71 -6.05
C GLU A 540 -45.90 -38.80 -6.80
N LYS A 541 -47.01 -38.42 -7.46
CA LYS A 541 -47.81 -39.38 -8.26
C LYS A 541 -47.06 -39.97 -9.47
N LYS A 542 -46.05 -39.28 -10.02
CA LYS A 542 -45.31 -39.77 -11.20
C LYS A 542 -44.22 -40.79 -10.84
N ARG A 543 -43.67 -40.74 -9.62
CA ARG A 543 -42.61 -41.66 -9.17
C ARG A 543 -43.09 -43.05 -8.75
N ARG A 544 -44.37 -43.23 -8.41
CA ARG A 544 -44.92 -44.54 -8.00
C ARG A 544 -45.28 -45.50 -9.15
N GLN A 545 -45.23 -45.05 -10.41
CA GLN A 545 -45.49 -45.92 -11.58
C GLN A 545 -44.23 -46.55 -12.18
N GLU A 546 -43.02 -46.07 -11.85
CA GLU A 546 -41.76 -46.53 -12.46
C GLU A 546 -41.00 -47.57 -11.60
N SER A 547 -41.49 -47.90 -10.39
CA SER A 547 -40.78 -48.76 -9.42
C SER A 547 -41.36 -50.16 -9.22
N THR A 548 -42.27 -50.62 -10.08
CA THR A 548 -42.91 -51.96 -10.02
C THR A 548 -42.33 -53.00 -10.99
N PHE A 549 -41.15 -52.73 -11.56
CA PHE A 549 -40.36 -53.73 -12.31
C PHE A 549 -39.02 -53.97 -11.60
N PHE A 550 -38.57 -55.23 -11.57
CA PHE A 550 -37.41 -55.75 -10.84
C PHE A 550 -37.54 -55.89 -9.32
N ALA A 551 -38.26 -56.94 -8.90
CA ALA A 551 -37.94 -57.69 -7.70
C ALA A 551 -38.25 -59.19 -7.94
N GLY A 552 -37.21 -60.03 -7.99
CA GLY A 552 -37.39 -61.47 -8.17
C GLY A 552 -36.11 -62.21 -8.57
N PHE A 553 -35.33 -62.65 -7.57
CA PHE A 553 -34.94 -64.06 -7.46
C PHE A 553 -34.52 -64.36 -6.01
N THR A 554 -34.80 -65.58 -5.57
CA THR A 554 -34.78 -66.00 -4.16
C THR A 554 -33.51 -66.76 -3.78
N SER A 555 -33.09 -66.63 -2.52
CA SER A 555 -32.15 -67.57 -1.91
C SER A 555 -32.85 -68.90 -1.61
N ASN A 556 -32.16 -70.03 -1.80
CA ASN A 556 -32.51 -71.30 -1.17
C ASN A 556 -31.30 -71.88 -0.42
N LYS A 557 -31.60 -72.61 0.66
CA LYS A 557 -30.62 -73.10 1.64
C LYS A 557 -29.85 -74.33 1.14
N ALA A 558 -28.59 -74.42 1.54
CA ALA A 558 -27.99 -75.59 2.17
C ALA A 558 -26.91 -75.08 3.15
#